data_AF-A0AAU4DUI4-F1
#
_entry.id   AF-A0AAU4DUI4-F1
#
_cell.length_a   1.000
_cell.length_b   1.000
_cell.length_c   1.000
_cell.angle_alpha   90.00
_cell.angle_beta   90.00
_cell.angle_gamma   90.00
#
_symmetry.space_group_name_H-M   'P 1'
#
loop_
_entity.id
_entity.type
_entity.pdbx_description
1 polymer ?
#
loop_
_entity_poly.entity_id
_entity_poly.type
_entity_poly.pdbx_seq_one_letter_code
_entity_poly.pdbx_strand_id
1 'polypeptide(L)' 'MEGPQAEPAVRAAAPHTQASLLAAITEAVRDRDQRGLRRLLARFAEQATITELRALRDALDPRRSRRPGPR' A
#
# COMPACT_ATOMS: atom_id res chain seq x y z
N MET A 1 8.02 -34.87 -19.53
CA MET A 1 6.82 -34.94 -18.66
C MET A 1 7.17 -34.16 -17.39
N GLU A 2 6.26 -33.29 -16.96
CA GLU A 2 6.23 -32.55 -15.67
C GLU A 2 7.36 -31.53 -15.46
N GLY A 3 7.16 -30.24 -15.19
CA GLY A 3 5.99 -29.38 -14.97
C GLY A 3 6.54 -27.96 -14.66
N PRO A 4 5.78 -26.88 -14.89
CA PRO A 4 6.25 -25.54 -14.56
C PRO A 4 6.34 -25.43 -13.03
N GLN A 5 7.55 -25.29 -12.51
CA GLN A 5 7.76 -24.90 -11.11
C GLN A 5 7.41 -23.41 -11.00
N ALA A 6 6.12 -23.12 -11.06
CA ALA A 6 5.55 -21.91 -10.49
C ALA A 6 5.73 -22.06 -8.97
N GLU A 7 6.89 -21.62 -8.51
CA GLU A 7 7.20 -21.45 -7.09
C GLU A 7 6.05 -20.69 -6.42
N PRO A 8 5.71 -21.03 -5.16
CA PRO A 8 4.55 -20.47 -4.51
C PRO A 8 4.77 -18.97 -4.32
N ALA A 9 4.12 -18.18 -5.17
CA ALA A 9 4.04 -16.71 -5.11
C ALA A 9 3.20 -16.26 -3.90
N VAL A 10 3.50 -16.79 -2.71
CA VAL A 10 2.88 -16.42 -1.45
C VAL A 10 3.87 -15.54 -0.67
N ARG A 11 3.70 -14.24 -0.91
CA ARG A 11 3.66 -13.20 0.14
C ARG A 11 4.97 -12.83 0.82
N ALA A 12 5.90 -12.34 0.04
CA ALA A 12 6.52 -11.07 0.41
C ALA A 12 6.19 -10.11 -0.73
N ALA A 13 5.15 -9.28 -0.56
CA ALA A 13 5.05 -8.09 -1.41
C ALA A 13 6.38 -7.38 -1.20
N ALA A 14 7.22 -7.34 -2.24
CA ALA A 14 8.53 -6.71 -2.12
C ALA A 14 8.29 -5.31 -1.54
N PRO A 15 9.07 -4.86 -0.54
CA PRO A 15 8.85 -3.57 0.11
C PRO A 15 8.79 -2.41 -0.91
N HIS A 16 9.43 -2.57 -2.06
CA HIS A 16 9.29 -1.70 -3.21
C HIS A 16 7.86 -1.65 -3.78
N THR A 17 7.21 -2.80 -4.00
CA THR A 17 5.83 -2.89 -4.48
C THR A 17 4.82 -2.30 -3.49
N GLN A 18 5.09 -2.44 -2.18
CA GLN A 18 4.24 -1.94 -1.12
C GLN A 18 4.37 -0.41 -0.94
N ALA A 19 5.60 0.12 -0.96
CA ALA A 19 5.85 1.55 -0.97
C ALA A 19 5.24 2.22 -2.22
N SER A 20 5.35 1.58 -3.39
CA SER A 20 4.69 2.04 -4.62
C SER A 20 3.16 2.02 -4.52
N LEU A 21 2.57 1.03 -3.84
CA LEU A 21 1.13 0.97 -3.64
C LEU A 21 0.62 2.07 -2.69
N LEU A 22 1.32 2.33 -1.58
CA LEU A 22 1.01 3.43 -0.67
C LEU A 22 1.14 4.80 -1.34
N ALA A 23 2.17 4.99 -2.16
CA ALA A 23 2.35 6.19 -2.97
C ALA A 23 1.18 6.38 -3.96
N ALA A 24 0.79 5.32 -4.68
CA ALA A 24 -0.33 5.36 -5.61
C ALA A 24 -1.68 5.67 -4.91
N ILE A 25 -1.90 5.15 -3.70
CA ILE A 25 -3.09 5.48 -2.90
C ILE A 25 -3.08 6.96 -2.50
N THR A 26 -1.93 7.47 -2.08
CA THR A 26 -1.77 8.88 -1.68
C THR A 26 -2.04 9.82 -2.86
N GLU A 27 -1.54 9.47 -4.05
CA GLU A 27 -1.79 10.25 -5.28
C GLU A 27 -3.26 10.19 -5.68
N ALA A 28 -3.90 9.02 -5.65
CA ALA A 28 -5.33 8.89 -5.95
C ALA A 28 -6.22 9.70 -4.99
N VAL A 29 -5.84 9.81 -3.71
CA VAL A 29 -6.52 10.70 -2.75
C VAL A 29 -6.32 12.17 -3.13
N ARG A 30 -5.10 12.56 -3.53
CA ARG A 30 -4.77 13.93 -3.94
C ARG A 30 -5.53 14.35 -5.20
N ASP A 31 -5.59 13.47 -6.20
CA ASP A 31 -6.27 13.67 -7.48
C ASP A 31 -7.79 13.52 -7.39
N ARG A 32 -8.31 13.14 -6.22
CA ARG A 32 -9.72 12.79 -5.98
C ARG A 32 -10.23 11.69 -6.93
N ASP A 33 -9.34 10.82 -7.40
CA ASP A 33 -9.71 9.66 -8.22
C ASP A 33 -10.32 8.57 -7.34
N GLN A 34 -11.64 8.65 -7.15
CA GLN A 34 -12.38 7.66 -6.37
C GLN A 34 -12.36 6.25 -6.99
N ARG A 35 -12.28 6.13 -8.32
CA ARG A 35 -12.27 4.84 -9.00
C ARG A 35 -10.92 4.15 -8.85
N GLY A 36 -9.84 4.90 -9.03
CA GLY A 36 -8.47 4.43 -8.78
C GLY A 36 -8.29 4.07 -7.31
N LEU A 37 -8.70 4.97 -6.40
CA LEU A 37 -8.62 4.74 -4.95
C LEU A 37 -9.34 3.45 -4.53
N ARG A 38 -10.56 3.20 -5.02
CA ARG A 38 -11.30 1.97 -4.67
C ARG A 38 -10.59 0.69 -5.13
N ARG A 39 -9.97 0.70 -6.33
CA ARG A 39 -9.21 -0.45 -6.83
C ARG A 39 -7.94 -0.69 -6.02
N LEU A 40 -7.21 0.38 -5.70
CA LEU A 40 -5.98 0.30 -4.93
C LEU A 40 -6.25 -0.17 -3.49
N LEU A 41 -7.33 0.30 -2.86
CA LEU A 41 -7.75 -0.17 -1.54
C LEU A 41 -8.20 -1.63 -1.53
N ALA A 42 -8.93 -2.09 -2.55
CA ALA A 42 -9.31 -3.50 -2.67
C ALA A 42 -8.07 -4.41 -2.79
N ARG A 43 -7.14 -4.04 -3.67
CA ARG A 43 -5.87 -4.76 -3.85
C ARG A 43 -5.01 -4.73 -2.57
N PHE A 44 -5.00 -3.60 -1.86
CA PHE A 44 -4.33 -3.50 -0.58
C PHE A 44 -4.97 -4.42 0.46
N ALA A 45 -6.30 -4.45 0.58
CA ALA A 45 -7.00 -5.33 1.52
C ALA A 45 -6.80 -6.83 1.23
N GLU A 46 -6.68 -7.22 -0.04
CA GLU A 46 -6.35 -8.60 -0.43
C GLU A 46 -4.93 -9.04 0.03
N GLN A 47 -4.00 -8.09 0.11
CA GLN A 47 -2.58 -8.35 0.39
C GLN A 47 -2.14 -7.94 1.81
N ALA A 48 -2.92 -7.12 2.50
CA ALA A 48 -2.53 -6.48 3.74
C ALA A 48 -2.62 -7.43 4.95
N THR A 49 -1.59 -7.38 5.78
CA THR A 49 -1.64 -7.89 7.15
C THR A 49 -2.04 -6.76 8.11
N ILE A 50 -2.35 -7.07 9.37
CA ILE A 50 -2.75 -6.06 10.37
C ILE A 50 -1.69 -4.94 10.52
N THR A 51 -0.41 -5.28 10.40
CA THR A 51 0.72 -4.34 10.41
C THR A 51 0.63 -3.31 9.28
N GLU A 52 0.16 -3.73 8.11
CA GLU A 52 0.05 -2.89 6.92
C GLU A 52 -1.06 -1.86 7.02
N LEU A 53 -2.19 -2.23 7.62
CA LEU A 53 -3.29 -1.30 7.86
C LEU A 53 -2.86 -0.17 8.81
N ARG A 54 -1.97 -0.44 9.77
CA ARG A 54 -1.38 0.60 10.63
C ARG A 54 -0.46 1.53 9.84
N ALA A 55 0.40 1.00 8.96
CA ALA A 55 1.28 1.81 8.13
C ALA A 55 0.50 2.71 7.16
N LEU A 56 -0.58 2.19 6.55
CA LEU A 56 -1.46 2.98 5.68
C LEU A 56 -2.15 4.11 6.46
N ARG A 57 -2.69 3.82 7.65
CA ARG A 57 -3.28 4.85 8.51
C ARG A 57 -2.27 5.95 8.83
N ASP A 58 -1.04 5.58 9.19
CA ASP A 58 0.01 6.54 9.53
C ASP A 58 0.46 7.37 8.32
N ALA A 59 0.39 6.82 7.10
CA ALA A 59 0.69 7.53 5.85
C ALA A 59 -0.45 8.50 5.45
N LEU A 60 -1.70 8.12 5.72
CA LEU A 60 -2.87 8.96 5.47
C LEU A 60 -3.07 10.04 6.54
N ASP A 61 -2.45 9.93 7.71
CA ASP A 61 -2.58 10.93 8.77
C ASP A 61 -1.91 12.26 8.35
N PRO A 62 -2.69 13.31 8.06
CA PRO A 62 -2.14 14.59 7.63
C PRO A 62 -1.40 15.32 8.76
N ARG A 63 -1.57 14.90 10.03
CA ARG A 63 -0.86 15.46 11.18
C ARG A 63 0.58 14.96 11.26
N ARG A 64 0.90 13.82 10.65
CA ARG A 64 2.27 13.28 10.63
C ARG A 64 3.16 13.99 9.62
N SER A 65 2.63 14.37 8.47
CA SER A 65 3.34 15.25 7.51
C SER A 65 3.55 16.68 8.03
N ARG A 66 2.91 17.04 9.15
CA ARG A 66 2.95 18.38 9.73
C ARG A 66 3.73 18.46 11.04
N ARG A 67 4.62 17.50 11.31
CA ARG A 67 5.56 17.60 12.43
C ARG A 67 6.89 18.19 11.94
N PRO A 68 7.08 19.52 11.91
CA PRO A 68 8.44 20.04 12.01
C PRO A 68 9.01 19.48 13.32
N GLY A 69 10.20 18.89 13.24
CA GLY A 69 10.87 18.32 14.41
C GLY A 69 10.95 19.35 15.54
N PRO A 70 10.88 18.92 16.82
CA PRO A 70 11.12 19.83 17.92
C PRO A 70 12.55 20.36 17.80
N ARG A 71 12.68 21.67 17.92
CA ARG A 71 13.93 22.42 18.08
C ARG A 71 14.74 21.90 19.26
#